data_AF-A0A068S0P4-F1
#
_entry.id   AF-A0A068S0P4-F1
#
_cell.length_a   1.000
_cell.length_b   1.000
_cell.length_c   1.000
_cell.angle_alpha   90.00
_cell.angle_beta   90.00
_cell.angle_gamma   90.00
#
_symmetry.space_group_name_H-M   'P 1'
#
loop_
_entity.id
_entity.type
_entity.pdbx_description
1 polymer ?
#
loop_
_entity_poly.entity_id
_entity_poly.type
_entity_poly.pdbx_seq_one_letter_code
_entity_poly.pdbx_strand_id
1 'polypeptide(L)'
;MQHLSFSSLSPVTITHQPRGAKHHMDHNSDTQQRQPPNLSEVKSGHVEDESLLPDRKEARRLFFKIDLRIIPFIALLYICSFLDRVNIANAKVAGLVEDLGMSDDMYNWAVSIFFISYVIADVPSNLMLKFIGPRRWIAAIMITWGTITAAMAAVKNGSGLLAARFFLGLAEAGLYPAVVYLLSVWYPRKVQGLRTALATSSASNLAGAFGGVLAYGIMHMDGLQGLHGWQWIFIIEAIPTLVIAICVYFLLPDYPETCKFLTPDEQEKVTKLIEHDSPSREKHFSWKQVRMAFTDWKMYAFGSIYLLSATCMYAYAMFLPTIVVGMGYSSLSAQLMSAPPYGVGFVLTVITAYTSDKFLERGFHLTAISLVGMIGYILLATLGEDVPVVGHYIAAIIVGCGIFPLSINTAWMNNNQGGRTKRAVVIAVFTMMANLGGVIGGQLYRADDAPRYIRGHTICAVFMGVTCLLILGTKWGLYRENKRRDAMTHEEYMAACQGTDLCDNHPDYRYIL
;
A
#
# COMPACT_ATOMS: atom_id res chain seq x y z
N MET A 1 35.43 -6.35 -0.44
CA MET A 1 35.81 -7.55 0.35
C MET A 1 36.07 -7.11 1.78
N GLN A 2 35.19 -7.47 2.72
CA GLN A 2 35.52 -7.66 4.14
C GLN A 2 34.30 -8.33 4.79
N HIS A 3 34.52 -9.55 5.26
CA HIS A 3 33.60 -10.39 6.00
C HIS A 3 33.43 -9.85 7.43
N LEU A 4 32.20 -9.89 7.96
CA LEU A 4 31.99 -9.88 9.41
C LEU A 4 30.93 -10.93 9.79
N SER A 5 31.35 -11.78 10.72
CA SER A 5 30.72 -13.01 11.22
C SER A 5 29.60 -12.72 12.22
N PHE A 6 28.52 -13.50 12.12
CA PHE A 6 27.55 -13.67 13.21
C PHE A 6 27.97 -14.87 14.06
N SER A 7 28.31 -14.66 15.33
CA SER A 7 28.49 -15.72 16.32
C SER A 7 28.09 -15.21 17.71
N SER A 8 26.95 -15.69 18.22
CA SER A 8 26.72 -16.06 19.62
C SER A 8 25.21 -16.17 19.91
N LEU A 9 24.69 -17.40 19.80
CA LEU A 9 23.52 -17.83 20.58
C LEU A 9 23.95 -19.13 21.26
N SER A 10 23.92 -19.12 22.60
CA SER A 10 24.31 -20.23 23.47
C SER A 10 23.29 -21.38 23.42
N PRO A 11 23.72 -22.65 23.55
CA PRO A 11 22.82 -23.81 23.49
C PRO A 11 22.11 -24.06 24.83
N VAL A 12 20.80 -24.33 24.76
CA VAL A 12 19.97 -24.76 25.89
C VAL A 12 20.27 -26.24 26.19
N THR A 13 20.70 -26.52 27.43
CA THR A 13 20.96 -27.85 27.96
C THR A 13 19.66 -28.57 28.31
N ILE A 14 19.44 -29.75 27.74
CA ILE A 14 18.32 -30.65 28.07
C ILE A 14 18.76 -31.57 29.22
N THR A 15 18.15 -31.45 30.39
CA THR A 15 18.37 -32.37 31.52
C THR A 15 17.37 -33.53 31.50
N HIS A 16 17.91 -34.75 31.45
CA HIS A 16 17.21 -36.02 31.64
C HIS A 16 16.68 -36.20 33.08
N GLN A 17 15.46 -36.69 33.25
CA GLN A 17 14.97 -37.29 34.51
C GLN A 17 15.08 -38.84 34.46
N PRO A 18 15.41 -39.52 35.58
CA PRO A 18 15.53 -40.98 35.63
C PRO A 18 14.24 -41.69 36.06
N ARG A 19 14.12 -42.94 35.59
CA ARG A 19 13.09 -43.94 35.91
C ARG A 19 13.13 -44.37 37.39
N GLY A 20 11.96 -44.55 38.00
CA GLY A 20 11.75 -45.26 39.27
C GLY A 20 10.71 -46.38 39.10
N ALA A 21 10.93 -47.51 39.78
CA ALA A 21 10.28 -48.80 39.54
C ALA A 21 9.28 -49.22 40.65
N LYS A 22 8.24 -49.96 40.21
CA LYS A 22 7.50 -51.10 40.82
C LYS A 22 6.95 -51.04 42.27
N HIS A 23 5.62 -51.23 42.39
CA HIS A 23 5.04 -52.31 43.23
C HIS A 23 3.59 -52.71 42.85
N HIS A 24 3.28 -53.98 43.11
CA HIS A 24 2.12 -54.82 42.76
C HIS A 24 0.78 -54.46 43.44
N MET A 25 -0.36 -54.76 42.79
CA MET A 25 -1.28 -55.88 43.16
C MET A 25 -2.49 -55.98 42.22
N ASP A 26 -2.86 -57.22 41.94
CA ASP A 26 -3.95 -57.67 41.05
C ASP A 26 -5.35 -57.43 41.62
N HIS A 27 -6.31 -57.12 40.75
CA HIS A 27 -7.65 -57.73 40.82
C HIS A 27 -8.34 -57.72 39.45
N ASN A 28 -8.69 -58.91 38.99
CA ASN A 28 -9.46 -59.22 37.79
C ASN A 28 -10.95 -58.87 37.97
N SER A 29 -11.53 -58.11 37.05
CA SER A 29 -12.95 -58.20 36.71
C SER A 29 -13.17 -57.70 35.29
N ASP A 30 -13.65 -58.60 34.42
CA ASP A 30 -13.96 -58.37 33.03
C ASP A 30 -14.89 -57.16 32.82
N THR A 31 -14.40 -56.16 32.12
CA THR A 31 -15.23 -55.17 31.44
C THR A 31 -14.49 -54.80 30.16
N GLN A 32 -15.05 -55.12 28.99
CA GLN A 32 -14.53 -54.71 27.69
C GLN A 32 -14.52 -53.17 27.59
N GLN A 33 -13.44 -52.55 28.05
CA GLN A 33 -13.13 -51.14 27.81
C GLN A 33 -12.29 -51.07 26.53
N ARG A 34 -12.82 -50.36 25.53
CA ARG A 34 -12.09 -49.95 24.33
C ARG A 34 -10.77 -49.29 24.76
N GLN A 35 -9.64 -49.88 24.39
CA GLN A 35 -8.33 -49.28 24.56
C GLN A 35 -8.28 -47.91 23.85
N PRO A 36 -7.76 -46.85 24.49
CA PRO A 36 -7.40 -45.64 23.76
C PRO A 36 -6.27 -45.98 22.77
N PRO A 37 -6.28 -45.42 21.55
CA PRO A 37 -5.26 -45.74 20.56
C PRO A 37 -3.88 -45.34 21.09
N ASN A 38 -2.92 -46.23 20.83
CA ASN A 38 -1.52 -46.12 21.20
C ASN A 38 -0.95 -44.78 20.69
N LEU A 39 -0.55 -43.89 21.61
CA LEU A 39 -0.02 -42.54 21.31
C LEU A 39 1.32 -42.54 20.55
N SER A 40 1.89 -43.71 20.27
CA SER A 40 3.07 -43.92 19.44
C SER A 40 2.76 -44.22 17.96
N GLU A 41 1.52 -44.59 17.61
CA GLU A 41 1.15 -44.92 16.21
C GLU A 41 0.42 -43.78 15.47
N VAL A 42 0.11 -42.67 16.15
CA VAL A 42 -0.45 -41.46 15.51
C VAL A 42 0.66 -40.49 15.04
N LYS A 43 1.94 -40.85 15.21
CA LYS A 43 3.10 -40.05 14.75
C LYS A 43 3.63 -40.42 13.36
N SER A 44 2.91 -41.21 12.56
CA SER A 44 3.32 -41.57 11.19
C SER A 44 2.59 -40.82 10.06
N GLY A 45 1.85 -39.75 10.40
CA GLY A 45 1.23 -38.85 9.42
C GLY A 45 2.06 -37.58 9.22
N HIS A 46 3.01 -37.61 8.28
CA HIS A 46 3.76 -36.48 7.71
C HIS A 46 4.92 -35.96 8.57
N VAL A 47 6.06 -36.65 8.48
CA VAL A 47 7.35 -35.97 8.56
C VAL A 47 7.38 -35.04 7.33
N GLU A 48 7.17 -33.74 7.53
CA GLU A 48 7.45 -32.75 6.49
C GLU A 48 8.92 -32.92 6.10
N ASP A 49 9.17 -33.25 4.85
CA ASP A 49 10.50 -33.48 4.32
C ASP A 49 11.25 -32.14 4.24
N GLU A 50 11.87 -31.73 5.36
CA GLU A 50 12.70 -30.51 5.48
C GLU A 50 13.79 -30.45 4.39
N SER A 51 14.13 -31.57 3.75
CA SER A 51 15.08 -31.64 2.64
C SER A 51 14.62 -30.91 1.36
N LEU A 52 13.31 -30.61 1.25
CA LEU A 52 12.72 -29.93 0.08
C LEU A 52 12.60 -28.41 0.25
N LEU A 53 12.91 -27.86 1.45
CA LEU A 53 13.01 -26.41 1.63
C LEU A 53 14.32 -25.90 1.01
N PRO A 54 14.29 -24.93 0.08
CA PRO A 54 15.50 -24.40 -0.52
C PRO A 54 16.37 -23.68 0.51
N ASP A 55 17.69 -23.88 0.41
CA ASP A 55 18.66 -23.09 1.20
C ASP A 55 18.48 -21.58 0.93
N ARG A 56 18.89 -20.73 1.86
CA ARG A 56 18.75 -19.26 1.80
C ARG A 56 19.29 -18.67 0.49
N LYS A 57 20.38 -19.23 -0.06
CA LYS A 57 20.93 -18.79 -1.35
C LYS A 57 20.04 -19.19 -2.52
N GLU A 58 19.47 -20.38 -2.49
CA GLU A 58 18.56 -20.88 -3.52
C GLU A 58 17.23 -20.11 -3.48
N ALA A 59 16.64 -19.92 -2.30
CA ALA A 59 15.44 -19.10 -2.11
C ALA A 59 15.63 -17.67 -2.65
N ARG A 60 16.80 -17.06 -2.44
CA ARG A 60 17.10 -15.72 -2.98
C ARG A 60 17.17 -15.69 -4.51
N ARG A 61 17.77 -16.70 -5.14
CA ARG A 61 17.82 -16.81 -6.61
C ARG A 61 16.42 -17.03 -7.19
N LEU A 62 15.63 -17.87 -6.55
CA LEU A 62 14.25 -18.17 -6.93
C LEU A 62 13.38 -16.92 -6.84
N PHE A 63 13.42 -16.19 -5.72
CA PHE A 63 12.71 -14.92 -5.59
C PHE A 63 13.18 -13.88 -6.60
N PHE A 64 14.48 -13.78 -6.89
CA PHE A 64 14.96 -12.84 -7.92
C PHE A 64 14.39 -13.15 -9.31
N LYS A 65 14.30 -14.44 -9.68
CA LYS A 65 13.70 -14.89 -10.94
C LYS A 65 12.21 -14.53 -11.02
N ILE A 66 11.48 -14.70 -9.91
CA ILE A 66 10.07 -14.31 -9.79
C ILE A 66 9.93 -12.78 -9.84
N ASP A 67 10.80 -12.07 -9.11
CA ASP A 67 10.80 -10.61 -9.01
C ASP A 67 10.94 -9.96 -10.39
N LEU A 68 11.90 -10.43 -11.20
CA LEU A 68 12.10 -9.95 -12.57
C LEU A 68 10.89 -10.16 -13.48
N ARG A 69 9.99 -11.09 -13.15
CA ARG A 69 8.82 -11.41 -13.98
C ARG A 69 7.53 -10.79 -13.47
N ILE A 70 7.36 -10.59 -12.16
CA ILE A 70 6.08 -10.14 -11.58
C ILE A 70 6.13 -8.66 -11.20
N ILE A 71 7.23 -8.23 -10.56
CA ILE A 71 7.34 -6.87 -10.02
C ILE A 71 7.31 -5.80 -11.13
N PRO A 72 7.98 -5.95 -12.28
CA PRO A 72 7.88 -4.98 -13.37
C PRO A 72 6.44 -4.79 -13.90
N PHE A 73 5.66 -5.87 -14.02
CA PHE A 73 4.27 -5.76 -14.48
C PHE A 73 3.41 -5.02 -13.47
N ILE A 74 3.55 -5.35 -12.18
CA ILE A 74 2.83 -4.65 -11.11
C ILE A 74 3.23 -3.17 -11.08
N ALA A 75 4.52 -2.87 -11.19
CA ALA A 75 5.03 -1.50 -11.21
C ALA A 75 4.47 -0.71 -12.40
N LEU A 76 4.49 -1.28 -13.62
CA LEU A 76 3.93 -0.64 -14.81
C LEU A 76 2.43 -0.39 -14.68
N LEU A 77 1.69 -1.36 -14.16
CA LEU A 77 0.26 -1.25 -13.90
C LEU A 77 -0.05 -0.13 -12.89
N TYR A 78 0.74 0.00 -11.82
CA TYR A 78 0.58 1.09 -10.86
C TYR A 78 1.03 2.44 -11.40
N ILE A 79 2.01 2.45 -12.31
CA ILE A 79 2.39 3.67 -13.02
C ILE A 79 1.19 4.17 -13.82
N CYS A 80 0.58 3.31 -14.64
CA CYS A 80 -0.60 3.63 -15.43
C CYS A 80 -1.78 4.08 -14.54
N SER A 81 -2.10 3.32 -13.49
CA SER A 81 -3.21 3.67 -12.58
C SER A 81 -3.00 5.02 -11.90
N PHE A 82 -1.77 5.34 -11.46
CA PHE A 82 -1.53 6.64 -10.83
C PHE A 82 -1.52 7.78 -11.84
N LEU A 83 -0.97 7.58 -13.06
CA LEU A 83 -1.05 8.55 -14.16
C LEU A 83 -2.51 8.89 -14.49
N ASP A 84 -3.32 7.87 -14.76
CA ASP A 84 -4.75 8.01 -15.10
C ASP A 84 -5.55 8.70 -13.99
N ARG A 85 -5.12 8.58 -12.74
CA ARG A 85 -5.77 9.23 -11.60
C ARG A 85 -5.49 10.73 -11.53
N VAL A 86 -4.23 11.12 -11.74
CA VAL A 86 -3.76 12.51 -11.55
C VAL A 86 -3.81 13.34 -12.83
N ASN A 87 -4.06 12.73 -13.99
CA ASN A 87 -4.07 13.43 -15.27
C ASN A 87 -5.12 14.55 -15.39
N ILE A 88 -6.20 14.51 -14.60
CA ILE A 88 -7.16 15.62 -14.52
C ILE A 88 -6.49 16.93 -14.08
N ALA A 89 -5.40 16.85 -13.32
CA ALA A 89 -4.64 18.01 -12.85
C ALA A 89 -3.95 18.68 -14.03
N ASN A 90 -3.33 17.87 -14.88
CA ASN A 90 -2.68 18.32 -16.10
C ASN A 90 -3.72 18.83 -17.10
N ALA A 91 -4.85 18.13 -17.23
CA ALA A 91 -5.97 18.51 -18.10
C ALA A 91 -6.58 19.87 -17.70
N LYS A 92 -6.69 20.16 -16.39
CA LYS A 92 -7.13 21.49 -15.90
C LYS A 92 -6.22 22.60 -16.44
N VAL A 93 -4.90 22.42 -16.30
CA VAL A 93 -3.91 23.39 -16.79
C VAL A 93 -3.89 23.49 -18.32
N ALA A 94 -4.36 22.45 -19.01
CA ALA A 94 -4.54 22.41 -20.47
C ALA A 94 -5.91 22.94 -20.95
N GLY A 95 -6.69 23.62 -20.10
CA GLY A 95 -7.92 24.32 -20.52
C GLY A 95 -9.22 23.53 -20.39
N LEU A 96 -9.22 22.40 -19.68
CA LEU A 96 -10.41 21.53 -19.51
C LEU A 96 -11.62 22.27 -18.91
N VAL A 97 -11.40 23.15 -17.93
CA VAL A 97 -12.49 23.80 -17.19
C VAL A 97 -13.18 24.83 -18.07
N GLU A 98 -12.39 25.61 -18.81
CA GLU A 98 -12.85 26.65 -19.72
C GLU A 98 -13.59 26.05 -20.92
N ASP A 99 -13.03 25.00 -21.53
CA ASP A 99 -13.61 24.34 -22.72
C ASP A 99 -14.96 23.65 -22.42
N LEU A 100 -15.08 23.03 -21.25
CA LEU A 100 -16.33 22.38 -20.83
C LEU A 100 -17.34 23.34 -20.18
N GLY A 101 -17.02 24.63 -20.06
CA GLY A 101 -17.86 25.64 -19.39
C GLY A 101 -18.16 25.28 -17.94
N MET A 102 -17.20 24.65 -17.25
CA MET A 102 -17.37 24.17 -15.88
C MET A 102 -17.17 25.29 -14.85
N SER A 103 -17.89 25.20 -13.73
CA SER A 103 -17.50 25.94 -12.53
C SER A 103 -16.32 25.26 -11.86
N ASP A 104 -15.49 26.04 -11.15
CA ASP A 104 -14.35 25.49 -10.40
C ASP A 104 -14.79 24.51 -9.30
N ASP A 105 -15.94 24.73 -8.66
CA ASP A 105 -16.50 23.77 -7.71
C ASP A 105 -16.80 22.41 -8.37
N MET A 106 -17.22 22.42 -9.64
CA MET A 106 -17.50 21.19 -10.39
C MET A 106 -16.22 20.40 -10.70
N TYR A 107 -15.10 21.09 -10.89
CA TYR A 107 -13.78 20.45 -11.00
C TYR A 107 -13.41 19.71 -9.71
N ASN A 108 -13.57 20.35 -8.56
CA ASN A 108 -13.27 19.74 -7.26
C ASN A 108 -14.15 18.50 -7.03
N TRP A 109 -15.44 18.57 -7.38
CA TRP A 109 -16.33 17.40 -7.38
C TRP A 109 -15.87 16.29 -8.32
N ALA A 110 -15.33 16.61 -9.50
CA ALA A 110 -14.77 15.63 -10.43
C ALA A 110 -13.55 14.90 -9.86
N VAL A 111 -12.79 15.54 -8.98
CA VAL A 111 -11.71 14.91 -8.21
C VAL A 111 -12.29 14.00 -7.12
N SER A 112 -13.21 14.51 -6.30
CA SER A 112 -13.73 13.75 -5.14
C SER A 112 -14.60 12.56 -5.52
N ILE A 113 -15.44 12.67 -6.56
CA ILE A 113 -16.41 11.64 -6.94
C ILE A 113 -15.74 10.32 -7.37
N PHE A 114 -14.54 10.41 -7.96
CA PHE A 114 -13.70 9.25 -8.28
C PHE A 114 -13.37 8.42 -7.03
N PHE A 115 -12.99 9.08 -5.93
CA PHE A 115 -12.65 8.38 -4.69
C PHE A 115 -13.89 7.83 -3.97
N ILE A 116 -15.04 8.51 -4.09
CA ILE A 116 -16.31 8.03 -3.56
C ILE A 116 -16.70 6.71 -4.22
N SER A 117 -16.68 6.64 -5.57
CA SER A 117 -17.00 5.41 -6.28
C SER A 117 -15.95 4.32 -6.05
N TYR A 118 -14.68 4.69 -5.90
CA TYR A 118 -13.62 3.75 -5.52
C TYR A 118 -13.94 3.06 -4.18
N VAL A 119 -14.27 3.82 -3.14
CA VAL A 119 -14.61 3.28 -1.81
C VAL A 119 -15.81 2.34 -1.89
N ILE A 120 -16.83 2.69 -2.68
CA ILE A 120 -18.03 1.86 -2.87
C ILE A 120 -17.68 0.52 -3.56
N ALA A 121 -16.82 0.54 -4.57
CA ALA A 121 -16.47 -0.65 -5.35
C ALA A 121 -15.33 -1.49 -4.78
N ASP A 122 -14.54 -0.98 -3.82
CA ASP A 122 -13.38 -1.69 -3.26
C ASP A 122 -13.76 -3.07 -2.71
N VAL A 123 -14.81 -3.13 -1.88
CA VAL A 123 -15.28 -4.39 -1.28
C VAL A 123 -15.89 -5.34 -2.32
N PRO A 124 -16.87 -4.93 -3.16
CA PRO A 124 -17.42 -5.80 -4.21
C PRO A 124 -16.36 -6.34 -5.17
N SER A 125 -15.43 -5.49 -5.60
CA SER A 125 -14.40 -5.85 -6.55
C SER A 125 -13.42 -6.88 -5.98
N ASN A 126 -13.09 -6.78 -4.69
CA ASN A 126 -12.28 -7.78 -4.00
C ASN A 126 -12.98 -9.15 -3.90
N LEU A 127 -14.32 -9.19 -3.81
CA LEU A 127 -15.06 -10.46 -3.85
C LEU A 127 -14.96 -11.12 -5.23
N MET A 128 -15.01 -10.34 -6.31
CA MET A 128 -14.95 -10.85 -7.68
C MET A 128 -13.62 -11.51 -8.04
N LEU A 129 -12.53 -11.03 -7.45
CA LEU A 129 -11.20 -11.62 -7.59
C LEU A 129 -11.16 -13.12 -7.26
N LYS A 130 -11.91 -13.56 -6.24
CA LYS A 130 -11.95 -14.97 -5.82
C LYS A 130 -12.63 -15.89 -6.85
N PHE A 131 -13.56 -15.35 -7.64
CA PHE A 131 -14.33 -16.12 -8.60
C PHE A 131 -13.64 -16.18 -9.97
N ILE A 132 -12.98 -15.10 -10.39
CA ILE A 132 -12.46 -14.93 -11.76
C ILE A 132 -10.97 -15.27 -11.86
N GLY A 133 -10.24 -15.16 -10.73
CA GLY A 133 -8.78 -15.30 -10.67
C GLY A 133 -8.03 -14.00 -10.99
N PRO A 134 -6.77 -13.86 -10.51
CA PRO A 134 -6.06 -12.60 -10.51
C PRO A 134 -5.74 -12.08 -11.91
N ARG A 135 -5.23 -12.89 -12.84
CA ARG A 135 -4.84 -12.42 -14.18
C ARG A 135 -6.02 -11.84 -14.94
N ARG A 136 -7.12 -12.59 -15.00
CA ARG A 136 -8.32 -12.21 -15.76
C ARG A 136 -8.99 -10.98 -15.14
N TRP A 137 -9.05 -10.90 -13.81
CA TRP A 137 -9.66 -9.76 -13.13
C TRP A 137 -8.83 -8.50 -13.28
N ILE A 138 -7.51 -8.57 -13.09
CA ILE A 138 -6.61 -7.42 -13.31
C ILE A 138 -6.73 -6.92 -14.74
N ALA A 139 -6.67 -7.80 -15.74
CA ALA A 139 -6.81 -7.41 -17.15
C ALA A 139 -8.19 -6.77 -17.43
N ALA A 140 -9.27 -7.34 -16.92
CA ALA A 140 -10.62 -6.78 -17.09
C ALA A 140 -10.75 -5.38 -16.49
N ILE A 141 -10.19 -5.17 -15.28
CA ILE A 141 -10.14 -3.87 -14.62
C ILE A 141 -9.37 -2.85 -15.48
N MET A 142 -8.18 -3.22 -15.98
CA MET A 142 -7.34 -2.34 -16.79
C MET A 142 -7.99 -1.98 -18.14
N ILE A 143 -8.62 -2.94 -18.81
CA ILE A 143 -9.34 -2.67 -20.08
C ILE A 143 -10.51 -1.74 -19.83
N THR A 144 -11.29 -1.99 -18.79
CA THR A 144 -12.47 -1.18 -18.45
C THR A 144 -12.06 0.24 -18.09
N TRP A 145 -11.09 0.42 -17.18
CA TRP A 145 -10.63 1.74 -16.79
C TRP A 145 -9.97 2.46 -17.97
N GLY A 146 -9.11 1.79 -18.75
CA GLY A 146 -8.39 2.42 -19.86
C GLY A 146 -9.34 2.90 -20.95
N THR A 147 -10.41 2.14 -21.20
CA THR A 147 -11.48 2.54 -22.13
C THR A 147 -12.24 3.76 -21.60
N ILE A 148 -12.55 3.81 -20.30
CA ILE A 148 -13.20 4.98 -19.68
C ILE A 148 -12.27 6.20 -19.76
N THR A 149 -10.97 6.04 -19.50
CA THR A 149 -9.99 7.13 -19.63
C THR A 149 -9.95 7.67 -21.05
N ALA A 150 -9.85 6.81 -22.07
CA ALA A 150 -9.90 7.25 -23.46
C ALA A 150 -11.23 7.95 -23.80
N ALA A 151 -12.35 7.46 -23.26
CA ALA A 151 -13.67 8.04 -23.47
C ALA A 151 -13.83 9.43 -22.80
N MET A 152 -13.03 9.78 -21.78
CA MET A 152 -13.06 11.12 -21.17
C MET A 152 -12.73 12.23 -22.17
N ALA A 153 -11.91 11.93 -23.18
CA ALA A 153 -11.61 12.88 -24.26
C ALA A 153 -12.84 13.31 -25.08
N ALA A 154 -13.91 12.50 -25.09
CA ALA A 154 -15.13 12.78 -25.83
C ALA A 154 -16.20 13.56 -25.02
N VAL A 155 -15.89 13.92 -23.77
CA VAL A 155 -16.81 14.67 -22.90
C VAL A 155 -16.98 16.10 -23.41
N LYS A 156 -18.21 16.62 -23.33
CA LYS A 156 -18.59 17.96 -23.83
C LYS A 156 -19.15 18.90 -22.77
N ASN A 157 -19.28 18.44 -21.53
CA ASN A 157 -19.76 19.25 -20.41
C ASN A 157 -19.28 18.65 -19.08
N GLY A 158 -19.33 19.44 -18.00
CA GLY A 158 -18.89 18.97 -16.69
C GLY A 158 -19.66 17.75 -16.16
N SER A 159 -20.94 17.60 -16.47
CA SER A 159 -21.73 16.45 -16.00
C SER A 159 -21.25 15.14 -16.60
N GLY A 160 -20.87 15.16 -17.88
CA GLY A 160 -20.21 14.05 -18.55
C GLY A 160 -18.86 13.71 -17.91
N LEU A 161 -18.09 14.73 -17.48
CA LEU A 161 -16.82 14.51 -16.78
C LEU A 161 -17.07 13.85 -15.42
N LEU A 162 -18.03 14.34 -14.63
CA LEU A 162 -18.40 13.74 -13.35
C LEU A 162 -18.81 12.26 -13.51
N ALA A 163 -19.64 11.96 -14.51
CA ALA A 163 -20.07 10.59 -14.80
C ALA A 163 -18.87 9.71 -15.18
N ALA A 164 -18.00 10.16 -16.09
CA ALA A 164 -16.82 9.41 -16.48
C ALA A 164 -15.88 9.16 -15.29
N ARG A 165 -15.69 10.16 -14.42
CA ARG A 165 -14.85 10.04 -13.21
C ARG A 165 -15.45 9.09 -12.17
N PHE A 166 -16.77 9.09 -12.01
CA PHE A 166 -17.47 8.12 -11.17
C PHE A 166 -17.23 6.69 -11.67
N PHE A 167 -17.45 6.41 -12.97
CA PHE A 167 -17.24 5.08 -13.53
C PHE A 167 -15.75 4.67 -13.55
N LEU A 168 -14.84 5.62 -13.73
CA LEU A 168 -13.40 5.36 -13.63
C LEU A 168 -13.03 4.85 -12.23
N GLY A 169 -13.50 5.53 -11.17
CA GLY A 169 -13.26 5.08 -9.80
C GLY A 169 -13.89 3.72 -9.49
N LEU A 170 -15.07 3.44 -10.06
CA LEU A 170 -15.73 2.14 -9.95
C LEU A 170 -14.90 1.02 -10.59
N ALA A 171 -14.31 1.29 -11.76
CA ALA A 171 -13.48 0.34 -12.48
C ALA A 171 -12.13 0.09 -11.78
N GLU A 172 -11.48 1.14 -11.28
CA GLU A 172 -10.13 1.08 -10.72
C GLU A 172 -10.08 0.48 -9.30
N ALA A 173 -11.20 0.47 -8.57
CA ALA A 173 -11.29 0.04 -7.16
C ALA A 173 -10.68 -1.34 -6.88
N GLY A 174 -10.76 -2.26 -7.84
CA GLY A 174 -10.27 -3.63 -7.67
C GLY A 174 -8.77 -3.83 -7.77
N LEU A 175 -8.03 -2.82 -8.25
CA LEU A 175 -6.65 -3.01 -8.65
C LEU A 175 -5.74 -3.33 -7.46
N TYR A 176 -5.87 -2.54 -6.39
CA TYR A 176 -5.06 -2.70 -5.19
C TYR A 176 -5.24 -4.08 -4.54
N PRO A 177 -6.47 -4.51 -4.18
CA PRO A 177 -6.67 -5.83 -3.59
C PRO A 177 -6.26 -6.97 -4.54
N ALA A 178 -6.46 -6.83 -5.85
CA ALA A 178 -6.04 -7.83 -6.84
C ALA A 178 -4.51 -8.03 -6.85
N VAL A 179 -3.75 -6.94 -6.79
CA VAL A 179 -2.28 -7.02 -6.72
C VAL A 179 -1.81 -7.58 -5.38
N VAL A 180 -2.40 -7.15 -4.26
CA VAL A 180 -2.03 -7.68 -2.93
C VAL A 180 -2.26 -9.18 -2.86
N TYR A 181 -3.40 -9.66 -3.40
CA TYR A 181 -3.70 -11.07 -3.50
C TYR A 181 -2.70 -11.81 -4.40
N LEU A 182 -2.43 -11.29 -5.60
CA LEU A 182 -1.43 -11.88 -6.50
C LEU A 182 -0.09 -12.04 -5.78
N LEU A 183 0.40 -10.99 -5.13
CA LEU A 183 1.66 -11.05 -4.37
C LEU A 183 1.60 -12.08 -3.23
N SER A 184 0.44 -12.30 -2.61
CA SER A 184 0.28 -13.33 -1.56
C SER A 184 0.36 -14.76 -2.09
N VAL A 185 0.07 -14.97 -3.38
CA VAL A 185 0.15 -16.26 -4.07
C VAL A 185 1.58 -16.58 -4.52
N TRP A 186 2.42 -15.56 -4.68
CA TRP A 186 3.80 -15.71 -5.19
C TRP A 186 4.88 -15.53 -4.13
N TYR A 187 4.55 -14.95 -2.98
CA TYR A 187 5.54 -14.59 -1.96
C TYR A 187 5.10 -14.96 -0.54
N PRO A 188 6.02 -15.45 0.29
CA PRO A 188 5.86 -15.52 1.75
C PRO A 188 5.54 -14.15 2.36
N ARG A 189 4.78 -14.14 3.44
CA ARG A 189 4.31 -12.92 4.13
C ARG A 189 5.46 -12.02 4.56
N LYS A 190 6.56 -12.61 5.03
CA LYS A 190 7.75 -11.88 5.52
C LYS A 190 8.40 -11.01 4.44
N VAL A 191 8.29 -11.41 3.18
CA VAL A 191 8.99 -10.76 2.06
C VAL A 191 8.03 -10.05 1.10
N GLN A 192 6.73 -10.27 1.24
CA GLN A 192 5.65 -9.65 0.47
C GLN A 192 5.54 -8.14 0.72
N GLY A 193 5.69 -7.70 1.98
CA GLY A 193 5.48 -6.30 2.37
C GLY A 193 6.41 -5.32 1.65
N LEU A 194 7.70 -5.64 1.61
CA LEU A 194 8.71 -4.82 0.91
C LEU A 194 8.41 -4.73 -0.60
N ARG A 195 8.05 -5.84 -1.23
CA ARG A 195 7.73 -5.89 -2.67
C ARG A 195 6.48 -5.11 -3.00
N THR A 196 5.46 -5.20 -2.15
CA THR A 196 4.24 -4.42 -2.31
C THR A 196 4.55 -2.93 -2.18
N ALA A 197 5.30 -2.53 -1.16
CA ALA A 197 5.69 -1.12 -0.97
C ALA A 197 6.51 -0.59 -2.15
N LEU A 198 7.55 -1.33 -2.60
CA LEU A 198 8.38 -0.92 -3.73
C LEU A 198 7.60 -0.88 -5.05
N ALA A 199 6.76 -1.90 -5.33
CA ALA A 199 6.05 -1.97 -6.59
C ALA A 199 4.88 -0.99 -6.69
N THR A 200 4.28 -0.60 -5.56
CA THR A 200 3.12 0.32 -5.56
C THR A 200 3.57 1.76 -5.28
N SER A 201 4.28 2.01 -4.18
CA SER A 201 4.59 3.37 -3.73
C SER A 201 5.67 4.02 -4.61
N SER A 202 6.72 3.28 -4.97
CA SER A 202 7.77 3.80 -5.85
C SER A 202 7.25 4.01 -7.28
N ALA A 203 6.36 3.14 -7.75
CA ALA A 203 5.68 3.27 -9.04
C ALA A 203 4.79 4.52 -9.10
N SER A 204 3.99 4.79 -8.06
CA SER A 204 3.15 6.00 -7.99
C SER A 204 3.98 7.29 -8.00
N ASN A 205 5.10 7.34 -7.26
CA ASN A 205 5.99 8.50 -7.29
C ASN A 205 6.60 8.71 -8.69
N LEU A 206 7.02 7.62 -9.33
CA LEU A 206 7.60 7.67 -10.66
C LEU A 206 6.57 8.08 -11.72
N ALA A 207 5.32 7.63 -11.59
CA ALA A 207 4.20 8.07 -12.40
C ALA A 207 3.95 9.57 -12.29
N GLY A 208 3.92 10.14 -11.08
CA GLY A 208 3.76 11.59 -10.92
C GLY A 208 4.86 12.39 -11.63
N ALA A 209 6.12 11.92 -11.55
CA ALA A 209 7.24 12.55 -12.25
C ALA A 209 7.11 12.45 -13.79
N PHE A 210 6.77 11.28 -14.32
CA PHE A 210 6.59 11.10 -15.75
C PHE A 210 5.34 11.81 -16.28
N GLY A 211 4.27 11.89 -15.49
CA GLY A 211 3.00 12.49 -15.91
C GLY A 211 3.13 13.97 -16.26
N GLY A 212 3.88 14.75 -15.47
CA GLY A 212 4.14 16.16 -15.78
C GLY A 212 4.98 16.34 -17.05
N VAL A 213 6.02 15.51 -17.25
CA VAL A 213 6.86 15.56 -18.46
C VAL A 213 6.09 15.13 -19.70
N LEU A 214 5.28 14.08 -19.57
CA LEU A 214 4.44 13.57 -20.65
C LEU A 214 3.39 14.62 -21.03
N ALA A 215 2.71 15.24 -20.06
CA ALA A 215 1.77 16.33 -20.29
C ALA A 215 2.41 17.52 -20.98
N TYR A 216 3.64 17.92 -20.60
CA TYR A 216 4.41 18.96 -21.31
C TYR A 216 4.56 18.63 -22.80
N GLY A 217 4.92 17.39 -23.13
CA GLY A 217 5.04 16.94 -24.52
C GLY A 217 3.69 16.97 -25.26
N ILE A 218 2.64 16.45 -24.62
CA ILE A 218 1.29 16.35 -25.21
C ILE A 218 0.66 17.72 -25.43
N MET A 219 0.90 18.70 -24.56
CA MET A 219 0.35 20.05 -24.71
C MET A 219 0.77 20.76 -26.00
N HIS A 220 1.85 20.33 -26.66
CA HIS A 220 2.24 20.84 -27.98
C HIS A 220 1.34 20.31 -29.13
N MET A 221 0.49 19.33 -28.86
CA MET A 221 -0.48 18.77 -29.81
C MET A 221 -1.83 19.50 -29.77
N ASP A 222 -1.94 20.60 -29.03
CA ASP A 222 -3.15 21.41 -28.99
C ASP A 222 -3.54 21.90 -30.39
N GLY A 223 -4.82 21.73 -30.75
CA GLY A 223 -5.35 22.04 -32.08
C GLY A 223 -5.09 20.97 -33.15
N LEU A 224 -4.27 19.96 -32.87
CA LEU A 224 -4.02 18.86 -33.81
C LEU A 224 -5.32 18.04 -34.01
N GLN A 225 -5.74 17.89 -35.27
CA GLN A 225 -7.00 17.24 -35.65
C GLN A 225 -8.25 17.87 -35.03
N GLY A 226 -8.19 19.14 -34.62
CA GLY A 226 -9.31 19.84 -33.98
C GLY A 226 -9.59 19.39 -32.54
N LEU A 227 -8.65 18.69 -31.91
CA LEU A 227 -8.72 18.30 -30.50
C LEU A 227 -7.89 19.27 -29.63
N HIS A 228 -8.41 19.56 -28.45
CA HIS A 228 -7.73 20.34 -27.43
C HIS A 228 -6.63 19.51 -26.74
N GLY A 229 -5.60 20.19 -26.21
CA GLY A 229 -4.48 19.56 -25.53
C GLY A 229 -4.92 18.63 -24.39
N TRP A 230 -5.97 18.99 -23.65
CA TRP A 230 -6.51 18.15 -22.57
C TRP A 230 -7.10 16.82 -23.08
N GLN A 231 -7.70 16.80 -24.28
CA GLN A 231 -8.26 15.58 -24.87
C GLN A 231 -7.15 14.60 -25.26
N TRP A 232 -6.04 15.12 -25.79
CA TRP A 232 -4.87 14.31 -26.11
C TRP A 232 -4.23 13.68 -24.88
N ILE A 233 -4.24 14.36 -23.72
CA ILE A 233 -3.74 13.80 -22.45
C ILE A 233 -4.46 12.48 -22.14
N PHE A 234 -5.80 12.50 -22.13
CA PHE A 234 -6.59 11.31 -21.84
C PHE A 234 -6.41 10.19 -22.88
N ILE A 235 -6.29 10.52 -24.16
CA ILE A 235 -6.11 9.52 -25.24
C ILE A 235 -4.74 8.86 -25.13
N ILE A 236 -3.67 9.66 -25.04
CA ILE A 236 -2.29 9.15 -25.10
C ILE A 236 -1.94 8.35 -23.84
N GLU A 237 -2.45 8.75 -22.67
CA GLU A 237 -2.22 8.01 -21.43
C GLU A 237 -3.01 6.69 -21.36
N ALA A 238 -4.20 6.64 -21.96
CA ALA A 238 -5.02 5.43 -22.00
C ALA A 238 -4.44 4.33 -22.91
N ILE A 239 -3.68 4.68 -23.96
CA ILE A 239 -3.13 3.70 -24.91
C ILE A 239 -2.15 2.73 -24.25
N PRO A 240 -1.09 3.18 -23.53
CA PRO A 240 -0.19 2.29 -22.80
C PRO A 240 -0.94 1.39 -21.82
N THR A 241 -1.93 1.93 -21.11
CA THR A 241 -2.78 1.17 -20.20
C THR A 241 -3.46 -0.01 -20.90
N LEU A 242 -4.12 0.24 -22.04
CA LEU A 242 -4.82 -0.81 -22.80
C LEU A 242 -3.85 -1.86 -23.36
N VAL A 243 -2.68 -1.43 -23.85
CA VAL A 243 -1.63 -2.34 -24.34
C VAL A 243 -1.11 -3.22 -23.20
N ILE A 244 -0.81 -2.62 -22.05
CA ILE A 244 -0.34 -3.36 -20.87
C ILE A 244 -1.43 -4.31 -20.36
N ALA A 245 -2.70 -3.93 -20.42
CA ALA A 245 -3.82 -4.79 -20.03
C ALA A 245 -3.87 -6.08 -20.85
N ILE A 246 -3.69 -5.97 -22.18
CA ILE A 246 -3.59 -7.11 -23.08
C ILE A 246 -2.35 -7.95 -22.75
N CYS A 247 -1.20 -7.31 -22.52
CA CYS A 247 0.01 -8.01 -22.10
C CYS A 247 -0.17 -8.76 -20.78
N VAL A 248 -0.85 -8.17 -19.79
CA VAL A 248 -1.16 -8.80 -18.51
C VAL A 248 -2.02 -10.04 -18.71
N TYR A 249 -3.03 -9.98 -19.57
CA TYR A 249 -3.91 -11.12 -19.85
C TYR A 249 -3.14 -12.34 -20.39
N PHE A 250 -2.11 -12.13 -21.20
CA PHE A 250 -1.33 -13.21 -21.82
C PHE A 250 -0.05 -13.61 -21.05
N LEU A 251 0.62 -12.66 -20.40
CA LEU A 251 1.96 -12.85 -19.84
C LEU A 251 1.99 -13.03 -18.33
N LEU A 252 0.99 -12.52 -17.60
CA LEU A 252 0.97 -12.60 -16.15
C LEU A 252 0.59 -14.03 -15.71
N PRO A 253 1.42 -14.72 -14.91
CA PRO A 253 1.09 -16.06 -14.43
C PRO A 253 0.14 -15.99 -13.22
N ASP A 254 -0.86 -16.87 -13.17
CA ASP A 254 -1.85 -16.90 -12.08
C ASP A 254 -1.28 -17.52 -10.79
N TYR A 255 -0.69 -18.70 -10.91
CA TYR A 255 -0.22 -19.51 -9.78
C TYR A 255 1.18 -20.08 -10.05
N PRO A 256 2.04 -20.22 -9.02
CA PRO A 256 3.37 -20.85 -9.14
C PRO A 256 3.31 -22.24 -9.76
N GLU A 257 2.32 -23.05 -9.38
CA GLU A 257 2.13 -24.43 -9.83
C GLU A 257 1.90 -24.57 -11.35
N THR A 258 1.32 -23.54 -11.96
CA THR A 258 0.90 -23.56 -13.37
C THR A 258 1.86 -22.79 -14.28
N CYS A 259 2.96 -22.25 -13.73
CA CYS A 259 3.77 -21.28 -14.43
C CYS A 259 4.79 -21.91 -15.38
N LYS A 260 4.98 -21.35 -16.57
CA LYS A 260 5.85 -21.94 -17.59
C LYS A 260 7.34 -21.57 -17.46
N PHE A 261 7.68 -20.61 -16.59
CA PHE A 261 9.03 -20.05 -16.51
C PHE A 261 9.89 -20.66 -15.38
N LEU A 262 9.26 -21.34 -14.42
CA LEU A 262 9.95 -22.12 -13.39
C LEU A 262 10.01 -23.58 -13.83
N THR A 263 11.09 -24.26 -13.47
CA THR A 263 11.16 -25.72 -13.62
C THR A 263 10.22 -26.41 -12.63
N PRO A 264 9.79 -27.66 -12.87
CA PRO A 264 8.92 -28.39 -11.94
C PRO A 264 9.47 -28.40 -10.50
N ASP A 265 10.77 -28.64 -10.32
CA ASP A 265 11.44 -28.60 -9.02
C ASP A 265 11.38 -27.21 -8.36
N GLU A 266 11.58 -26.14 -9.15
CA GLU A 266 11.48 -24.76 -8.66
C GLU A 266 10.04 -24.43 -8.23
N GLN A 267 9.03 -24.87 -8.98
CA GLN A 267 7.62 -24.67 -8.65
C GLN A 267 7.28 -25.32 -7.30
N GLU A 268 7.67 -26.59 -7.11
CA GLU A 268 7.43 -27.31 -5.87
C GLU A 268 8.09 -26.61 -4.68
N LYS A 269 9.34 -26.15 -4.85
CA LYS A 269 10.06 -25.39 -3.81
C LYS A 269 9.39 -24.06 -3.48
N VAL A 270 8.89 -23.31 -4.48
CA VAL A 270 8.12 -22.06 -4.22
C VAL A 270 6.84 -22.36 -3.45
N THR A 271 6.07 -23.35 -3.90
CA THR A 271 4.80 -23.72 -3.26
C THR A 271 5.03 -24.13 -1.81
N LYS A 272 6.03 -24.99 -1.54
CA LYS A 272 6.40 -25.40 -0.18
C LYS A 272 6.88 -24.23 0.68
N LEU A 273 7.66 -23.30 0.13
CA LEU A 273 8.06 -22.09 0.86
C LEU A 273 6.87 -21.24 1.29
N ILE A 274 5.86 -21.10 0.42
CA ILE A 274 4.66 -20.31 0.69
C ILE A 274 3.76 -21.02 1.71
N GLU A 275 3.61 -22.34 1.58
CA GLU A 275 2.88 -23.19 2.53
C GLU A 275 3.53 -23.17 3.92
N HIS A 276 4.86 -23.33 3.96
CA HIS A 276 5.65 -23.31 5.20
C HIS A 276 5.63 -21.93 5.91
N ASP A 277 5.55 -20.81 5.18
CA ASP A 277 5.38 -19.47 5.78
C ASP A 277 3.91 -19.11 6.09
N SER A 278 2.97 -19.97 5.71
CA SER A 278 1.59 -20.00 6.24
C SER A 278 1.36 -21.17 7.22
N PRO A 279 2.14 -21.32 8.31
CA PRO A 279 1.90 -22.35 9.32
C PRO A 279 0.65 -22.05 10.18
N SER A 280 -0.10 -20.97 9.86
CA SER A 280 -1.42 -20.75 10.43
C SER A 280 -2.34 -21.88 9.99
N ARG A 281 -2.40 -22.94 10.79
CA ARG A 281 -3.38 -24.04 10.72
C ARG A 281 -4.84 -23.56 10.72
N GLU A 282 -5.10 -22.28 10.96
CA GLU A 282 -6.40 -21.64 10.70
C GLU A 282 -6.69 -21.55 9.18
N LYS A 283 -7.29 -22.62 8.65
CA LYS A 283 -7.93 -22.63 7.33
C LYS A 283 -9.28 -21.87 7.33
N HIS A 284 -9.78 -21.48 8.51
CA HIS A 284 -11.14 -20.96 8.67
C HIS A 284 -11.17 -19.48 9.01
N PHE A 285 -12.13 -18.78 8.39
CA PHE A 285 -12.50 -17.41 8.72
C PHE A 285 -13.00 -17.34 10.16
N SER A 286 -12.46 -16.41 10.96
CA SER A 286 -12.81 -16.25 12.38
C SER A 286 -13.53 -14.92 12.63
N TRP A 287 -14.82 -14.98 12.94
CA TRP A 287 -15.61 -13.80 13.37
C TRP A 287 -15.06 -13.17 14.65
N LYS A 288 -14.41 -13.96 15.51
CA LYS A 288 -13.70 -13.45 16.69
C LYS A 288 -12.59 -12.50 16.27
N GLN A 289 -11.77 -12.86 15.29
CA GLN A 289 -10.71 -12.01 14.75
C GLN A 289 -11.26 -10.76 14.04
N VAL A 290 -12.42 -10.85 13.37
CA VAL A 290 -13.10 -9.67 12.80
C VAL A 290 -13.47 -8.68 13.92
N ARG A 291 -14.10 -9.17 14.99
CA ARG A 291 -14.43 -8.33 16.15
C ARG A 291 -13.17 -7.74 16.78
N MET A 292 -12.11 -8.54 16.93
CA MET A 292 -10.82 -8.07 17.44
C MET A 292 -10.23 -6.93 16.59
N ALA A 293 -10.37 -6.98 15.27
CA ALA A 293 -9.93 -5.90 14.38
C ALA A 293 -10.66 -4.59 14.69
N PHE A 294 -11.99 -4.62 14.77
CA PHE A 294 -12.81 -3.43 15.03
C PHE A 294 -12.69 -2.88 16.46
N THR A 295 -12.23 -3.69 17.42
CA THR A 295 -11.96 -3.24 18.80
C THR A 295 -10.52 -2.79 19.02
N ASP A 296 -9.63 -3.00 18.05
CA ASP A 296 -8.21 -2.68 18.22
C ASP A 296 -7.93 -1.21 17.93
N TRP A 297 -7.46 -0.49 18.94
CA TRP A 297 -7.08 0.92 18.83
C TRP A 297 -6.02 1.15 17.75
N LYS A 298 -5.14 0.16 17.48
CA LYS A 298 -4.09 0.26 16.47
C LYS A 298 -4.65 0.46 15.06
N MET A 299 -5.79 -0.19 14.74
CA MET A 299 -6.44 -0.03 13.44
C MET A 299 -6.82 1.44 13.20
N TYR A 300 -7.46 2.07 14.17
CA TYR A 300 -7.87 3.47 14.08
C TYR A 300 -6.68 4.42 14.11
N ALA A 301 -5.65 4.12 14.90
CA ALA A 301 -4.44 4.93 14.97
C ALA A 301 -3.68 4.95 13.62
N PHE A 302 -3.35 3.78 13.08
CA PHE A 302 -2.70 3.65 11.77
C PHE A 302 -3.57 4.19 10.64
N GLY A 303 -4.88 3.90 10.68
CA GLY A 303 -5.84 4.38 9.69
C GLY A 303 -5.99 5.90 9.69
N SER A 304 -5.99 6.54 10.86
CA SER A 304 -6.08 8.01 10.98
C SER A 304 -4.81 8.70 10.48
N ILE A 305 -3.63 8.15 10.81
CA ILE A 305 -2.35 8.60 10.23
C ILE A 305 -2.43 8.54 8.70
N TYR A 306 -2.94 7.43 8.16
CA TYR A 306 -2.98 7.26 6.72
C TYR A 306 -4.02 8.18 6.05
N LEU A 307 -5.22 8.30 6.61
CA LEU A 307 -6.27 9.22 6.15
C LEU A 307 -5.74 10.65 5.99
N LEU A 308 -5.10 11.19 7.05
CA LEU A 308 -4.58 12.56 7.04
C LEU A 308 -3.42 12.73 6.05
N SER A 309 -2.45 11.80 6.06
CA SER A 309 -1.33 11.83 5.12
C SER A 309 -1.76 11.67 3.66
N ALA A 310 -2.72 10.80 3.38
CA ALA A 310 -3.26 10.55 2.04
C ALA A 310 -4.08 11.76 1.56
N THR A 311 -4.78 12.45 2.46
CA THR A 311 -5.47 13.71 2.14
C THR A 311 -4.49 14.74 1.61
N CYS A 312 -3.39 14.99 2.34
CA CYS A 312 -2.34 15.91 1.92
C CYS A 312 -1.70 15.48 0.60
N MET A 313 -1.39 14.18 0.47
CA MET A 313 -0.77 13.62 -0.73
C MET A 313 -1.64 13.77 -1.98
N TYR A 314 -2.93 13.38 -1.90
CA TYR A 314 -3.84 13.50 -3.03
C TYR A 314 -4.17 14.96 -3.35
N ALA A 315 -4.39 15.81 -2.34
CA ALA A 315 -4.61 17.24 -2.56
C ALA A 315 -3.40 17.89 -3.24
N TYR A 316 -2.18 17.52 -2.85
CA TYR A 316 -0.98 17.99 -3.53
C TYR A 316 -0.92 17.45 -4.96
N ALA A 317 -1.06 16.13 -5.15
CA ALA A 317 -0.91 15.51 -6.46
C ALA A 317 -1.92 16.00 -7.51
N MET A 318 -3.17 16.21 -7.11
CA MET A 318 -4.28 16.59 -8.01
C MET A 318 -4.31 18.09 -8.33
N PHE A 319 -3.57 18.91 -7.59
CA PHE A 319 -3.56 20.37 -7.77
C PHE A 319 -2.16 20.94 -7.99
N LEU A 320 -1.10 20.11 -7.97
CA LEU A 320 0.29 20.57 -8.13
C LEU A 320 0.51 21.43 -9.39
N PRO A 321 0.08 21.02 -10.60
CA PRO A 321 0.24 21.85 -11.78
C PRO A 321 -0.45 23.22 -11.62
N THR A 322 -1.65 23.25 -11.04
CA THR A 322 -2.41 24.48 -10.77
C THR A 322 -1.70 25.36 -9.73
N ILE A 323 -1.17 24.78 -8.67
CA ILE A 323 -0.38 25.48 -7.65
C ILE A 323 0.86 26.11 -8.29
N VAL A 324 1.56 25.39 -9.19
CA VAL A 324 2.74 25.90 -9.90
C VAL A 324 2.37 27.01 -10.88
N VAL A 325 1.24 26.94 -11.58
CA VAL A 325 0.71 28.08 -12.35
C VAL A 325 0.45 29.29 -11.45
N GLY A 326 -0.14 29.07 -10.27
CA GLY A 326 -0.37 30.12 -9.27
C GLY A 326 0.91 30.80 -8.77
N MET A 327 2.07 30.14 -8.84
CA MET A 327 3.37 30.74 -8.52
C MET A 327 3.88 31.69 -9.62
N GLY A 328 3.26 31.74 -10.79
CA GLY A 328 3.65 32.59 -11.92
C GLY A 328 4.32 31.85 -13.09
N TYR A 329 4.35 30.52 -13.09
CA TYR A 329 4.77 29.74 -14.26
C TYR A 329 3.68 29.72 -15.33
N SER A 330 4.06 29.67 -16.61
CA SER A 330 3.10 29.42 -17.69
C SER A 330 2.52 28.01 -17.60
N SER A 331 1.32 27.80 -18.16
CA SER A 331 0.66 26.48 -18.17
C SER A 331 1.54 25.35 -18.70
N LEU A 332 2.29 25.62 -19.78
CA LEU A 332 3.21 24.64 -20.35
C LEU A 332 4.37 24.34 -19.39
N SER A 333 5.07 25.36 -18.89
CA SER A 333 6.19 25.18 -17.96
C SER A 333 5.76 24.54 -16.64
N ALA A 334 4.54 24.80 -16.16
CA ALA A 334 4.00 24.23 -14.94
C ALA A 334 3.88 22.70 -14.99
N GLN A 335 3.60 22.10 -16.15
CA GLN A 335 3.59 20.65 -16.32
C GLN A 335 4.99 20.06 -16.07
N LEU A 336 6.01 20.63 -16.70
CA LEU A 336 7.39 20.19 -16.53
C LEU A 336 7.87 20.38 -15.09
N MET A 337 7.54 21.52 -14.49
CA MET A 337 7.89 21.86 -13.11
C MET A 337 7.11 21.04 -12.07
N SER A 338 6.07 20.30 -12.46
CA SER A 338 5.40 19.36 -11.56
C SER A 338 6.22 18.07 -11.35
N ALA A 339 7.18 17.75 -12.23
CA ALA A 339 7.94 16.50 -12.15
C ALA A 339 9.00 16.45 -11.01
N PRO A 340 9.80 17.51 -10.75
CA PRO A 340 10.86 17.46 -9.73
C PRO A 340 10.39 17.14 -8.30
N PRO A 341 9.27 17.67 -7.77
CA PRO A 341 8.78 17.29 -6.45
C PRO A 341 8.55 15.78 -6.28
N TYR A 342 8.03 15.11 -7.31
CA TYR A 342 7.86 13.66 -7.32
C TYR A 342 9.21 12.92 -7.39
N GLY A 343 10.15 13.41 -8.20
CA GLY A 343 11.49 12.82 -8.32
C GLY A 343 12.27 12.85 -7.01
N VAL A 344 12.27 13.98 -6.32
CA VAL A 344 12.92 14.10 -4.99
C VAL A 344 12.19 13.25 -3.96
N GLY A 345 10.86 13.25 -3.98
CA GLY A 345 10.02 12.40 -3.15
C GLY A 345 10.30 10.90 -3.30
N PHE A 346 10.50 10.44 -4.53
CA PHE A 346 10.88 9.06 -4.83
C PHE A 346 12.20 8.68 -4.16
N VAL A 347 13.24 9.51 -4.33
CA VAL A 347 14.57 9.25 -3.75
C VAL A 347 14.48 9.18 -2.22
N LEU A 348 13.78 10.12 -1.59
CA LEU A 348 13.59 10.13 -0.13
C LEU A 348 12.73 8.96 0.37
N THR A 349 11.74 8.51 -0.42
CA THR A 349 10.94 7.33 -0.09
C THR A 349 11.83 6.08 -0.03
N VAL A 350 12.72 5.90 -1.02
CA VAL A 350 13.66 4.77 -1.04
C VAL A 350 14.65 4.84 0.12
N ILE A 351 15.23 6.02 0.38
CA ILE A 351 16.17 6.23 1.49
C ILE A 351 15.50 5.90 2.81
N THR A 352 14.31 6.46 3.06
CA THR A 352 13.60 6.25 4.34
C THR A 352 13.13 4.81 4.50
N ALA A 353 12.67 4.16 3.43
CA ALA A 353 12.31 2.75 3.49
C ALA A 353 13.52 1.90 3.92
N TYR A 354 14.70 2.16 3.33
CA TYR A 354 15.93 1.46 3.69
C TYR A 354 16.39 1.75 5.13
N THR A 355 16.40 3.02 5.55
CA THR A 355 16.88 3.37 6.89
C THR A 355 15.92 2.91 8.00
N SER A 356 14.60 3.04 7.79
CA SER A 356 13.60 2.60 8.77
C SER A 356 13.62 1.09 8.99
N ASP A 357 13.85 0.31 7.93
CA ASP A 357 14.05 -1.14 8.05
C ASP A 357 15.38 -1.50 8.73
N LYS A 358 16.46 -0.75 8.45
CA LYS A 358 17.77 -0.98 9.08
C LYS A 358 17.76 -0.71 10.58
N PHE A 359 17.07 0.35 11.02
CA PHE A 359 17.01 0.73 12.43
C PHE A 359 15.85 0.07 13.20
N LEU A 360 14.96 -0.65 12.50
CA LEU A 360 13.72 -1.23 13.07
C LEU A 360 12.90 -0.17 13.84
N GLU A 361 12.96 1.06 13.35
CA GLU A 361 12.38 2.24 13.95
C GLU A 361 11.65 2.97 12.83
N ARG A 362 10.32 3.01 12.91
CA ARG A 362 9.45 3.63 11.90
C ARG A 362 8.79 4.88 12.42
N GLY A 363 8.50 4.96 13.71
CA GLY A 363 7.82 6.11 14.31
C GLY A 363 8.59 7.44 14.18
N PHE A 364 9.88 7.49 14.53
CA PHE A 364 10.68 8.72 14.43
C PHE A 364 10.98 9.09 12.98
N HIS A 365 11.22 8.10 12.12
CA HIS A 365 11.36 8.35 10.67
C HIS A 365 10.11 9.02 10.09
N LEU A 366 8.92 8.45 10.35
CA LEU A 366 7.65 9.01 9.88
C LEU A 366 7.35 10.38 10.50
N THR A 367 7.74 10.59 11.77
CA THR A 367 7.60 11.89 12.44
C THR A 367 8.48 12.94 11.76
N ALA A 368 9.76 12.64 11.51
CA ALA A 368 10.69 13.56 10.85
C ALA A 368 10.20 13.95 9.46
N ILE A 369 9.75 12.97 8.67
CA ILE A 369 9.16 13.21 7.34
C ILE A 369 7.90 14.07 7.44
N SER A 370 7.01 13.77 8.39
CA SER A 370 5.77 14.52 8.56
C SER A 370 6.03 15.98 8.94
N LEU A 371 7.06 16.23 9.76
CA LEU A 371 7.52 17.58 10.11
C LEU A 371 8.07 18.33 8.89
N VAL A 372 8.84 17.66 8.02
CA VAL A 372 9.33 18.26 6.76
C VAL A 372 8.14 18.69 5.89
N GLY A 373 7.12 17.83 5.74
CA GLY A 373 5.92 18.16 4.97
C GLY A 373 5.12 19.29 5.59
N MET A 374 4.98 19.31 6.92
CA MET A 374 4.36 20.40 7.66
C MET A 374 5.07 21.73 7.42
N ILE A 375 6.41 21.75 7.50
CA ILE A 375 7.22 22.94 7.22
C ILE A 375 7.01 23.41 5.78
N GLY A 376 7.01 22.50 4.81
CA GLY A 376 6.74 22.82 3.40
C GLY A 376 5.38 23.51 3.20
N TYR A 377 4.32 22.98 3.81
CA TYR A 377 2.99 23.60 3.71
C TYR A 377 2.90 24.93 4.46
N ILE A 378 3.56 25.07 5.62
CA ILE A 378 3.64 26.36 6.32
C ILE A 378 4.33 27.38 5.43
N LEU A 379 5.46 27.03 4.82
CA LEU A 379 6.18 27.92 3.89
C LEU A 379 5.27 28.35 2.73
N LEU A 380 4.58 27.42 2.06
CA LEU A 380 3.64 27.77 0.99
C LEU A 380 2.50 28.70 1.47
N ALA A 381 2.02 28.52 2.70
CA ALA A 381 0.98 29.37 3.27
C ALA A 381 1.50 30.77 3.64
N THR A 382 2.76 30.90 4.11
CA THR A 382 3.26 32.13 4.72
C THR A 382 4.19 32.97 3.84
N LEU A 383 4.88 32.38 2.85
CA LEU A 383 5.81 33.13 2.00
C LEU A 383 5.09 34.30 1.32
N GLY A 384 5.61 35.53 1.45
CA GLY A 384 4.98 36.72 0.90
C GLY A 384 5.14 36.83 -0.62
N GLU A 385 4.44 37.79 -1.22
CA GLU A 385 4.54 38.09 -2.66
C GLU A 385 5.92 38.68 -3.04
N ASP A 386 6.66 39.18 -2.06
CA ASP A 386 8.03 39.66 -2.18
C ASP A 386 9.06 38.53 -2.40
N VAL A 387 8.68 37.28 -2.10
CA VAL A 387 9.54 36.13 -2.30
C VAL A 387 9.53 35.71 -3.77
N PRO A 388 10.69 35.54 -4.42
CA PRO A 388 10.75 35.08 -5.80
C PRO A 388 10.02 33.75 -6.02
N VAL A 389 9.55 33.51 -7.24
CA VAL A 389 8.90 32.27 -7.67
C VAL A 389 9.67 31.02 -7.25
N VAL A 390 11.01 31.07 -7.32
CA VAL A 390 11.90 29.98 -6.90
C VAL A 390 11.72 29.60 -5.43
N GLY A 391 11.47 30.56 -4.53
CA GLY A 391 11.23 30.29 -3.11
C GLY A 391 9.95 29.50 -2.87
N HIS A 392 8.86 29.88 -3.54
CA HIS A 392 7.59 29.14 -3.51
C HIS A 392 7.76 27.72 -4.08
N TYR A 393 8.51 27.59 -5.17
CA TYR A 393 8.78 26.30 -5.79
C TYR A 393 9.63 25.37 -4.90
N ILE A 394 10.64 25.90 -4.22
CA ILE A 394 11.42 25.13 -3.23
C ILE A 394 10.50 24.64 -2.10
N ALA A 395 9.57 25.47 -1.61
CA ALA A 395 8.59 25.05 -0.61
C ALA A 395 7.70 23.90 -1.11
N ALA A 396 7.28 23.91 -2.38
CA ALA A 396 6.56 22.80 -3.00
C ALA A 396 7.40 21.50 -3.06
N ILE A 397 8.69 21.59 -3.40
CA ILE A 397 9.59 20.42 -3.33
C ILE A 397 9.68 19.88 -1.89
N ILE A 398 9.81 20.76 -0.89
CA ILE A 398 9.84 20.37 0.53
C ILE A 398 8.55 19.65 0.94
N VAL A 399 7.38 20.09 0.44
CA VAL A 399 6.12 19.35 0.63
C VAL A 399 6.24 17.94 0.07
N GLY A 400 6.69 17.80 -1.19
CA GLY A 400 6.93 16.49 -1.82
C GLY A 400 7.82 15.57 -0.97
N CYS A 401 8.90 16.11 -0.43
CA CYS A 401 9.81 15.39 0.48
C CYS A 401 9.13 14.85 1.74
N GLY A 402 8.09 15.53 2.23
CA GLY A 402 7.38 15.19 3.46
C GLY A 402 6.12 14.35 3.27
N ILE A 403 5.54 14.29 2.07
CA ILE A 403 4.28 13.55 1.83
C ILE A 403 4.53 12.15 1.24
N PHE A 404 5.42 12.02 0.26
CA PHE A 404 5.58 10.77 -0.49
C PHE A 404 6.20 9.62 0.34
N PRO A 405 7.20 9.88 1.22
CA PRO A 405 7.78 8.83 2.06
C PRO A 405 6.84 8.30 3.14
N LEU A 406 5.70 8.97 3.42
CA LEU A 406 4.73 8.50 4.42
C LEU A 406 4.01 7.20 4.02
N SER A 407 4.15 6.76 2.77
CA SER A 407 3.74 5.42 2.32
C SER A 407 4.31 4.27 3.16
N ILE A 408 5.43 4.49 3.87
CA ILE A 408 6.03 3.53 4.83
C ILE A 408 5.07 3.18 5.98
N ASN A 409 4.10 4.05 6.30
CA ASN A 409 3.06 3.76 7.29
C ASN A 409 2.29 2.46 6.98
N THR A 410 2.07 2.15 5.69
CA THR A 410 1.43 0.89 5.26
C THR A 410 2.23 -0.32 5.71
N ALA A 411 3.56 -0.26 5.61
CA ALA A 411 4.41 -1.31 6.11
C ALA A 411 4.34 -1.35 7.66
N TRP A 412 4.42 -0.19 8.33
CA TRP A 412 4.39 -0.14 9.81
C TRP A 412 3.13 -0.74 10.40
N MET A 413 1.98 -0.44 9.79
CA MET A 413 0.70 -1.06 10.11
C MET A 413 0.78 -2.58 9.89
N ASN A 414 1.19 -3.04 8.71
CA ASN A 414 1.22 -4.48 8.37
C ASN A 414 2.12 -5.30 9.32
N ASN A 415 3.24 -4.72 9.75
CA ASN A 415 4.16 -5.36 10.69
C ASN A 415 3.58 -5.52 12.10
N ASN A 416 2.57 -4.72 12.46
CA ASN A 416 1.97 -4.64 13.80
C ASN A 416 0.57 -5.28 13.88
N GLN A 417 0.18 -6.07 12.88
CA GLN A 417 -1.09 -6.82 12.87
C GLN A 417 -0.84 -8.33 12.91
N GLY A 418 -1.30 -8.96 13.99
CA GLY A 418 -1.33 -10.42 14.15
C GLY A 418 -2.68 -11.01 13.72
N GLY A 419 -2.69 -12.30 13.39
CA GLY A 419 -3.89 -13.01 12.95
C GLY A 419 -4.23 -12.79 11.47
N ARG A 420 -4.59 -13.87 10.77
CA ARG A 420 -4.82 -13.80 9.31
C ARG A 420 -6.09 -13.02 8.96
N THR A 421 -7.20 -13.33 9.63
CA THR A 421 -8.50 -12.68 9.36
C THR A 421 -8.47 -11.24 9.87
N LYS A 422 -7.93 -11.01 11.08
CA LYS A 422 -7.76 -9.66 11.65
C LYS A 422 -6.94 -8.77 10.72
N ARG A 423 -5.76 -9.21 10.29
CA ARG A 423 -4.91 -8.44 9.37
C ARG A 423 -5.62 -8.09 8.06
N ALA A 424 -6.36 -9.03 7.47
CA ALA A 424 -7.10 -8.78 6.24
C ALA A 424 -8.18 -7.68 6.42
N VAL A 425 -8.91 -7.71 7.53
CA VAL A 425 -9.90 -6.66 7.87
C VAL A 425 -9.21 -5.32 8.08
N VAL A 426 -8.10 -5.28 8.82
CA VAL A 426 -7.36 -4.04 9.07
C VAL A 426 -6.82 -3.44 7.77
N ILE A 427 -6.25 -4.25 6.87
CA ILE A 427 -5.78 -3.77 5.55
C ILE A 427 -6.94 -3.15 4.76
N ALA A 428 -8.11 -3.80 4.73
CA ALA A 428 -9.27 -3.29 3.99
C ALA A 428 -9.75 -1.94 4.55
N VAL A 429 -9.93 -1.83 5.86
CA VAL A 429 -10.34 -0.57 6.51
C VAL A 429 -9.28 0.52 6.33
N PHE A 430 -8.00 0.15 6.44
CA PHE A 430 -6.87 1.06 6.24
C PHE A 430 -6.84 1.65 4.82
N THR A 431 -7.02 0.83 3.79
CA THR A 431 -7.10 1.27 2.39
C THR A 431 -8.34 2.13 2.15
N MET A 432 -9.49 1.78 2.73
CA MET A 432 -10.71 2.58 2.64
C MET A 432 -10.49 3.98 3.24
N MET A 433 -9.85 4.07 4.42
CA MET A 433 -9.50 5.36 5.04
C MET A 433 -8.56 6.19 4.15
N ALA A 434 -7.62 5.57 3.44
CA ALA A 434 -6.76 6.26 2.49
C ALA A 434 -7.55 6.93 1.35
N ASN A 435 -8.51 6.20 0.77
CA ASN A 435 -9.34 6.70 -0.33
C ASN A 435 -10.33 7.77 0.13
N LEU A 436 -10.86 7.67 1.36
CA LEU A 436 -11.61 8.78 1.97
C LEU A 436 -10.76 10.07 2.06
N GLY A 437 -9.45 9.94 2.27
CA GLY A 437 -8.53 11.06 2.20
C GLY A 437 -8.50 11.73 0.82
N GLY A 438 -8.63 10.95 -0.26
CA GLY A 438 -8.78 11.48 -1.62
C GLY A 438 -10.09 12.26 -1.83
N VAL A 439 -11.20 11.80 -1.22
CA VAL A 439 -12.49 12.53 -1.24
C VAL A 439 -12.32 13.91 -0.61
N ILE A 440 -11.71 13.97 0.57
CA ILE A 440 -11.44 15.22 1.31
C ILE A 440 -10.45 16.08 0.50
N GLY A 441 -9.34 15.48 0.05
CA GLY A 441 -8.26 16.14 -0.68
C GLY A 441 -8.73 16.83 -1.96
N GLY A 442 -9.71 16.27 -2.66
CA GLY A 442 -10.32 16.88 -3.84
C GLY A 442 -11.05 18.21 -3.58
N GLN A 443 -11.33 18.55 -2.32
CA GLN A 443 -12.04 19.77 -1.93
C GLN A 443 -11.14 20.84 -1.30
N LEU A 444 -9.85 20.54 -1.06
CA LEU A 444 -8.97 21.42 -0.27
C LEU A 444 -8.53 22.68 -1.01
N TYR A 445 -8.27 22.58 -2.32
CA TYR A 445 -7.79 23.69 -3.14
C TYR A 445 -8.94 24.25 -3.96
N ARG A 446 -9.48 25.40 -3.53
CA ARG A 446 -10.61 26.07 -4.19
C ARG A 446 -10.13 27.26 -5.02
N ALA A 447 -10.84 27.56 -6.09
CA ALA A 447 -10.48 28.68 -6.97
C ALA A 447 -10.55 30.05 -6.27
N ASP A 448 -11.45 30.22 -5.30
CA ASP A 448 -11.55 31.45 -4.50
C ASP A 448 -10.29 31.75 -3.66
N ASP A 449 -9.46 30.73 -3.42
CA ASP A 449 -8.21 30.89 -2.69
C ASP A 449 -7.01 31.08 -3.63
N ALA A 450 -7.21 31.05 -4.96
CA ALA A 450 -6.16 31.29 -5.94
C ALA A 450 -5.63 32.74 -5.84
N PRO A 451 -4.38 32.99 -6.25
CA PRO A 451 -3.39 32.02 -6.77
C PRO A 451 -2.57 31.32 -5.67
N ARG A 452 -2.71 31.75 -4.41
CA ARG A 452 -1.83 31.33 -3.30
C ARG A 452 -2.33 30.14 -2.50
N TYR A 453 -3.61 29.82 -2.59
CA TYR A 453 -4.25 28.68 -1.93
C TYR A 453 -3.95 28.55 -0.43
N ILE A 454 -3.87 29.68 0.28
CA ILE A 454 -3.43 29.74 1.69
C ILE A 454 -4.28 28.82 2.58
N ARG A 455 -5.60 28.76 2.37
CA ARG A 455 -6.48 27.89 3.15
C ARG A 455 -6.14 26.41 2.97
N GLY A 456 -6.00 25.96 1.72
CA GLY A 456 -5.62 24.58 1.39
C GLY A 456 -4.27 24.19 2.01
N HIS A 457 -3.25 25.05 1.86
CA HIS A 457 -1.94 24.84 2.47
C HIS A 457 -2.00 24.80 4.01
N THR A 458 -2.80 25.68 4.62
CA THR A 458 -2.96 25.74 6.09
C THR A 458 -3.63 24.47 6.62
N ILE A 459 -4.70 23.99 5.97
CA ILE A 459 -5.38 22.74 6.34
C ILE A 459 -4.40 21.56 6.24
N CYS A 460 -3.65 21.46 5.14
CA CYS A 460 -2.63 20.43 4.98
C CYS A 460 -1.55 20.52 6.06
N ALA A 461 -1.06 21.71 6.40
CA ALA A 461 -0.08 21.90 7.47
C ALA A 461 -0.60 21.37 8.82
N VAL A 462 -1.84 21.71 9.17
CA VAL A 462 -2.49 21.20 10.40
C VAL A 462 -2.62 19.68 10.34
N PHE A 463 -3.04 19.10 9.22
CA PHE A 463 -3.15 17.65 9.07
C PHE A 463 -1.80 16.94 9.21
N MET A 464 -0.72 17.50 8.66
CA MET A 464 0.63 16.99 8.85
C MET A 464 1.08 17.08 10.31
N GLY A 465 0.78 18.19 11.00
CA GLY A 465 1.06 18.35 12.44
C GLY A 465 0.30 17.35 13.31
N VAL A 466 -1.00 17.14 13.06
CA VAL A 466 -1.80 16.11 13.74
C VAL A 466 -1.25 14.72 13.42
N THR A 467 -0.82 14.48 12.19
CA THR A 467 -0.18 13.22 11.78
C THR A 467 1.09 12.96 12.61
N CYS A 468 1.95 13.96 12.83
CA CYS A 468 3.11 13.83 13.72
C CYS A 468 2.71 13.38 15.14
N LEU A 469 1.69 14.03 15.72
CA LEU A 469 1.21 13.70 17.07
C LEU A 469 0.65 12.27 17.14
N LEU A 470 -0.11 11.85 16.13
CA LEU A 470 -0.65 10.50 16.05
C LEU A 470 0.46 9.45 15.87
N ILE A 471 1.48 9.73 15.06
CA ILE A 471 2.64 8.83 14.90
C ILE A 471 3.37 8.66 16.23
N LEU A 472 3.68 9.75 16.92
CA LEU A 472 4.35 9.71 18.23
C LEU A 472 3.49 9.01 19.29
N GLY A 473 2.18 9.28 19.31
CA GLY A 473 1.23 8.63 20.20
C GLY A 473 1.12 7.12 19.94
N THR A 474 1.06 6.72 18.67
CA THR A 474 1.03 5.31 18.26
C THR A 474 2.32 4.61 18.67
N LYS A 475 3.48 5.20 18.34
CA LYS A 475 4.79 4.72 18.76
C LYS A 475 4.85 4.52 20.27
N TRP A 476 4.44 5.53 21.05
CA TRP A 476 4.46 5.47 22.51
C TRP A 476 3.55 4.38 23.05
N GLY A 477 2.35 4.21 22.47
CA GLY A 477 1.44 3.11 22.81
C GLY A 477 2.04 1.74 22.56
N LEU A 478 2.70 1.53 21.41
CA LEU A 478 3.39 0.28 21.07
C LEU A 478 4.59 0.02 21.98
N TYR A 479 5.38 1.06 22.28
CA TYR A 479 6.52 0.98 23.20
C TYR A 479 6.06 0.58 24.61
N ARG A 480 5.00 1.21 25.12
CA ARG A 480 4.42 0.90 26.43
C ARG A 480 3.94 -0.55 26.47
N GLU A 481 3.32 -1.04 25.41
CA GLU A 481 2.82 -2.41 25.33
C GLU A 481 3.95 -3.43 25.29
N ASN A 482 5.03 -3.17 24.56
CA ASN A 482 6.24 -4.00 24.60
C ASN A 482 6.85 -4.03 26.01
N LYS A 483 7.03 -2.85 26.65
CA LYS A 483 7.57 -2.76 28.00
C LYS A 483 6.70 -3.46 29.05
N ARG A 484 5.37 -3.40 28.91
CA ARG A 484 4.42 -4.13 29.76
C ARG A 484 4.62 -5.64 29.64
N ARG A 485 4.82 -6.15 28.42
CA ARG A 485 5.08 -7.58 28.15
C ARG A 485 6.42 -8.04 28.70
N ASP A 486 7.45 -7.20 28.61
CA ASP A 486 8.78 -7.50 29.16
C ASP A 486 8.78 -7.52 30.70
N ALA A 487 7.84 -6.82 31.34
CA ALA A 487 7.69 -6.75 32.79
C ALA A 487 6.72 -7.79 33.38
N MET A 488 6.13 -8.68 32.57
CA MET A 488 5.20 -9.70 33.07
C MET A 488 5.89 -10.70 33.99
N THR A 489 5.25 -11.01 35.11
CA THR A 489 5.64 -12.14 35.96
C THR A 489 5.37 -13.48 35.25
N HIS A 490 5.99 -14.56 35.71
CA HIS A 490 5.79 -15.88 35.11
C HIS A 490 4.32 -16.33 35.16
N GLU A 491 3.62 -16.04 36.26
CA GLU A 491 2.19 -16.37 36.40
C GLU A 491 1.31 -15.59 35.42
N GLU A 492 1.53 -14.28 35.29
CA GLU A 492 0.82 -13.44 34.32
C GLU A 492 1.07 -13.88 32.88
N TYR A 493 2.31 -14.25 32.56
CA TYR A 493 2.69 -14.79 31.26
C TYR A 493 1.93 -16.08 30.95
N MET A 494 1.96 -17.05 31.88
CA MET A 494 1.29 -18.33 31.69
C MET A 494 -0.23 -18.16 31.56
N ALA A 495 -0.83 -17.24 32.32
CA ALA A 495 -2.25 -16.89 32.19
C ALA A 495 -2.56 -16.26 30.82
N ALA A 496 -1.71 -15.33 30.35
CA ALA A 496 -1.88 -14.69 29.05
C ALA A 496 -1.75 -15.65 27.87
N CYS A 497 -0.99 -16.74 28.00
CA CYS A 497 -0.81 -17.79 26.99
C CYS A 497 -2.01 -18.75 26.86
N GLN A 498 -2.94 -18.78 27.82
CA GLN A 498 -4.05 -19.76 27.81
C GLN A 498 -5.17 -19.46 26.80
N GLY A 499 -5.16 -18.28 26.17
CA GLY A 499 -6.20 -17.90 25.21
C GLY A 499 -6.06 -18.59 23.84
N THR A 500 -7.18 -18.92 23.22
CA THR A 500 -7.24 -19.31 21.81
C THR A 500 -7.28 -18.06 20.90
N ASP A 501 -6.59 -18.11 19.76
CA ASP A 501 -6.52 -17.03 18.75
C ASP A 501 -6.04 -15.66 19.28
N LEU A 502 -5.04 -15.67 20.17
CA LEU A 502 -4.50 -14.45 20.79
C LEU A 502 -3.92 -13.45 19.77
N CYS A 503 -3.49 -13.91 18.59
CA CYS A 503 -2.94 -13.05 17.53
C CYS A 503 -1.80 -12.15 18.06
N ASP A 504 -1.88 -10.84 17.86
CA ASP A 504 -0.93 -9.84 18.37
C ASP A 504 -1.08 -9.56 19.88
N ASN A 505 -2.10 -10.10 20.55
CA ASN A 505 -2.22 -10.04 22.02
C ASN A 505 -1.38 -11.11 22.72
N HIS A 506 -0.77 -12.05 21.98
CA HIS A 506 0.13 -13.05 22.56
C HIS A 506 1.31 -12.35 23.26
N PRO A 507 1.69 -12.76 24.49
CA PRO A 507 2.72 -12.08 25.26
C PRO A 507 4.10 -12.08 24.59
N ASP A 508 4.42 -13.08 23.75
CA ASP A 508 5.66 -13.11 22.96
C ASP A 508 5.66 -12.19 21.73
N TYR A 509 4.49 -11.72 21.29
CA TYR A 509 4.43 -10.83 20.14
C TYR A 509 5.10 -9.49 20.50
N ARG A 510 6.01 -9.01 19.65
CA ARG A 510 6.71 -7.73 19.82
C ARG A 510 6.35 -6.79 18.69
N TYR A 511 5.90 -5.60 19.05
CA TYR A 511 5.55 -4.55 18.09
C TYR A 511 6.80 -3.83 17.58
N ILE A 512 6.80 -3.46 16.30
CA ILE A 512 7.79 -2.56 15.70
C ILE A 512 7.42 -1.12 16.03
N LEU A 513 8.40 -0.35 16.48
CA LEU A 513 8.21 0.99 17.05
C LEU A 513 8.30 2.15 16.05
#